data_AF-A0A1F9MWI1-F1
#
_entry.id   AF-A0A1F9MWI1-F1
#
_cell.length_a   1.000
_cell.length_b   1.000
_cell.length_c   1.000
_cell.angle_alpha   90.00
_cell.angle_beta   90.00
_cell.angle_gamma   90.00
#
_symmetry.space_group_name_H-M   'P 1'
#
loop_
_entity.id
_entity.type
_entity.pdbx_description
1 polymer ?
#
loop_
_entity_poly.entity_id
_entity_poly.type
_entity_poly.pdbx_seq_one_letter_code
_entity_poly.pdbx_strand_id
1 'polypeptide(L)'
;SLPAQWDSLAQSLAPLLTPDTLLLQSTDFSHYLPWPQARQYDQETLRVLSAGDPEAVVGLTQPQHLDSRGAQYLQLRLQKQVYQARPAVVASRNSQEYTAQPLNSTTSYQVQVYSPENIPINGVQRFCFAGDTFFGRYLADKLARGTWRQGLVHRVRQLTGGAPLIVNLEGVVMAECPANPGPLKLCMAARPTLDILKELNVVAVSLANNHSHDCGDLAFRTMQRLLTEAGITVLANRTVTDLGPFRLAALTDLDNRPAPARALLRDADLNLFTPSKADKPRFALVHWGEEFRAAPGPREQALAARLKARGVELIIGSHPHRAGALTGDRTQCLAFSLGNFIFDQRRPEVSGALLEVIFFPQGTYFLRLHPLGNLYGETFSVKHGAALTDHITAGRLYGLDQESIPYRNEQPDRRF
;
A
#
# COMPACT_ATOMS: atom_id res chain seq x y z
N SER A 1 26.90 -9.63 17.54
CA SER A 1 26.74 -10.88 16.78
C SER A 1 26.45 -10.56 15.33
N LEU A 2 26.87 -11.43 14.42
CA LEU A 2 26.63 -11.30 12.98
C LEU A 2 25.31 -11.99 12.60
N PRO A 3 24.60 -11.58 11.52
CA PRO A 3 23.33 -12.20 11.10
C PRO A 3 23.38 -13.73 11.01
N ALA A 4 24.49 -14.29 10.52
CA ALA A 4 24.68 -15.74 10.43
C ALA A 4 24.58 -16.47 11.79
N GLN A 5 25.01 -15.84 12.89
CA GLN A 5 24.88 -16.42 14.23
C GLN A 5 23.42 -16.39 14.70
N TRP A 6 22.66 -15.35 14.34
CA TRP A 6 21.23 -15.28 14.64
C TRP A 6 20.43 -16.28 13.81
N ASP A 7 20.79 -16.50 12.54
CA ASP A 7 20.17 -17.56 11.74
C ASP A 7 20.44 -18.95 12.29
N SER A 8 21.68 -19.22 12.69
CA SER A 8 22.03 -20.49 13.35
C SER A 8 21.20 -20.70 14.62
N LEU A 9 21.04 -19.66 15.44
CA LEU A 9 20.20 -19.72 16.64
C LEU A 9 18.71 -19.90 16.29
N ALA A 10 18.19 -19.21 15.28
CA ALA A 10 16.82 -19.39 14.81
C ALA A 10 16.58 -20.84 14.34
N GLN A 11 17.54 -21.44 13.63
CA GLN A 11 17.47 -22.84 13.21
C GLN A 11 17.43 -23.80 14.40
N SER A 12 18.21 -23.54 15.45
CA SER A 12 18.18 -24.35 16.68
C SER A 12 16.88 -24.18 17.48
N LEU A 13 16.26 -22.99 17.45
CA LEU A 13 15.03 -22.70 18.18
C LEU A 13 13.77 -23.16 17.44
N ALA A 14 13.75 -23.15 16.10
CA ALA A 14 12.56 -23.44 15.31
C ALA A 14 11.89 -24.80 15.62
N PRO A 15 12.61 -25.91 15.84
CA PRO A 15 12.00 -27.19 16.21
C PRO A 15 11.27 -27.18 17.56
N LEU A 16 11.56 -26.21 18.44
CA LEU A 16 10.89 -26.06 19.73
C LEU A 16 9.56 -25.30 19.64
N LEU A 17 9.29 -24.66 18.51
CA LEU A 17 8.10 -23.84 18.29
C LEU A 17 6.99 -24.69 17.64
N THR A 18 5.97 -25.01 18.43
CA THR A 18 4.75 -25.71 17.97
C THR A 18 3.57 -24.74 17.85
N PRO A 19 2.42 -25.16 17.28
CA PRO A 19 1.18 -24.37 17.31
C PRO A 19 0.73 -23.94 18.72
N ASP A 20 1.13 -24.69 19.76
CA ASP A 20 0.78 -24.41 21.16
C ASP A 20 1.85 -23.59 21.91
N THR A 21 2.88 -23.12 21.21
CA THR A 21 3.99 -22.37 21.81
C THR A 21 3.82 -20.87 21.60
N LEU A 22 3.93 -20.09 22.68
CA LEU A 22 3.97 -18.62 22.63
C LEU A 22 5.42 -18.12 22.72
N LEU A 23 5.91 -17.48 21.65
CA LEU A 23 7.20 -16.79 21.67
C LEU A 23 7.04 -15.36 22.20
N LEU A 24 7.43 -15.14 23.46
CA LEU A 24 7.43 -13.84 24.11
C LEU A 24 8.84 -13.24 24.15
N GLN A 25 8.95 -11.98 23.73
CA GLN A 25 10.19 -11.22 23.72
C GLN A 25 9.95 -9.85 24.37
N SER A 26 10.82 -9.48 25.31
CA SER A 26 10.83 -8.16 25.94
C SER A 26 12.18 -7.50 25.64
N THR A 27 12.17 -6.28 25.14
CA THR A 27 13.37 -5.44 24.93
C THR A 27 12.96 -4.00 25.12
N ASP A 28 13.87 -3.20 25.68
CA ASP A 28 13.68 -1.77 25.70
C ASP A 28 13.91 -1.21 24.29
N PHE A 29 13.05 -0.28 23.88
CA PHE A 29 13.19 0.50 22.64
C PHE A 29 13.97 1.78 22.93
N SER A 30 13.81 2.83 22.13
CA SER A 30 14.49 4.09 22.36
C SER A 30 14.29 4.61 23.78
N HIS A 31 15.38 4.79 24.51
CA HIS A 31 15.37 5.17 25.91
C HIS A 31 16.61 5.99 26.29
N TYR A 32 16.54 6.73 27.39
CA TYR A 32 17.55 7.72 27.81
C TYR A 32 17.79 8.86 26.80
N LEU A 33 16.76 9.19 26.01
CA LEU A 33 16.80 10.23 24.98
C LEU A 33 15.68 11.26 25.19
N PRO A 34 15.88 12.53 24.80
CA PRO A 34 14.78 13.48 24.68
C PRO A 34 13.72 12.97 23.71
N TRP A 35 12.45 13.27 23.99
CA TRP A 35 11.31 12.73 23.23
C TRP A 35 11.43 12.89 21.69
N PRO A 36 11.83 14.06 21.13
CA PRO A 36 11.94 14.20 19.68
C PRO A 36 12.92 13.21 19.04
N GLN A 37 14.03 12.90 19.73
CA GLN A 37 15.04 11.96 19.25
C GLN A 37 14.58 10.52 19.42
N ALA A 38 13.96 10.17 20.56
CA ALA A 38 13.37 8.85 20.77
C ALA A 38 12.31 8.54 19.71
N ARG A 39 11.39 9.48 19.47
CA ARG A 39 10.35 9.38 18.44
C ARG A 39 10.92 9.14 17.04
N GLN A 40 12.04 9.78 16.70
CA GLN A 40 12.70 9.57 15.42
C GLN A 40 13.16 8.11 15.29
N TYR A 41 13.92 7.60 16.28
CA TYR A 41 14.40 6.21 16.26
C TYR A 41 13.26 5.19 16.33
N ASP A 42 12.19 5.48 17.07
CA ASP A 42 10.97 4.66 17.06
C ASP A 42 10.36 4.58 15.67
N GLN A 43 10.26 5.72 14.96
CA GLN A 43 9.77 5.72 13.59
C GLN A 43 10.68 4.93 12.64
N GLU A 44 12.00 5.03 12.79
CA GLU A 44 12.97 4.25 12.02
C GLU A 44 12.79 2.74 12.28
N THR A 45 12.58 2.34 13.53
CA THR A 45 12.25 0.96 13.93
C THR A 45 10.95 0.50 13.28
N LEU A 46 9.88 1.29 13.35
CA LEU A 46 8.58 0.92 12.77
C LEU A 46 8.62 0.77 11.25
N ARG A 47 9.43 1.56 10.53
CA ARG A 47 9.64 1.38 9.08
C ARG A 47 10.31 0.03 8.77
N VAL A 48 11.33 -0.34 9.55
CA VAL A 48 11.98 -1.66 9.44
C VAL A 48 10.98 -2.79 9.72
N LEU A 49 10.20 -2.69 10.79
CA LEU A 49 9.19 -3.69 11.14
C LEU A 49 8.09 -3.79 10.07
N SER A 50 7.71 -2.67 9.44
CA SER A 50 6.67 -2.64 8.40
C SER A 50 7.02 -3.50 7.18
N ALA A 51 8.30 -3.59 6.82
CA ALA A 51 8.77 -4.45 5.72
C ALA A 51 8.71 -5.95 6.08
N GLY A 52 8.69 -6.29 7.38
CA GLY A 52 8.67 -7.69 7.84
C GLY A 52 9.91 -8.50 7.41
N ASP A 53 11.01 -7.81 7.11
CA ASP A 53 12.28 -8.42 6.72
C ASP A 53 13.24 -8.43 7.92
N PRO A 54 13.60 -9.61 8.46
CA PRO A 54 14.58 -9.71 9.55
C PRO A 54 15.91 -9.02 9.21
N GLU A 55 16.36 -9.06 7.96
CA GLU A 55 17.65 -8.46 7.56
C GLU A 55 17.67 -6.94 7.75
N ALA A 56 16.52 -6.28 7.59
CA ALA A 56 16.42 -4.84 7.80
C ALA A 56 16.68 -4.43 9.27
N VAL A 57 16.51 -5.34 10.23
CA VAL A 57 16.81 -5.12 11.67
C VAL A 57 18.31 -4.88 11.89
N VAL A 58 19.18 -5.46 11.05
CA VAL A 58 20.64 -5.26 11.12
C VAL A 58 20.99 -3.78 10.96
N GLY A 59 20.20 -3.06 10.17
CA GLY A 59 20.37 -1.64 9.94
C GLY A 59 20.12 -0.77 11.17
N LEU A 60 19.38 -1.24 12.18
CA LEU A 60 19.10 -0.49 13.40
C LEU A 60 20.37 -0.27 14.23
N THR A 61 20.39 0.79 15.04
CA THR A 61 21.50 1.14 15.94
C THR A 61 21.14 0.79 17.38
N GLN A 62 21.98 -0.01 18.03
CA GLN A 62 21.83 -0.42 19.43
C GLN A 62 22.76 0.42 20.30
N PRO A 63 22.30 1.02 21.42
CA PRO A 63 20.95 0.89 21.99
C PRO A 63 19.92 1.92 21.50
N GLN A 64 20.29 2.85 20.60
CA GLN A 64 19.44 4.01 20.27
C GLN A 64 18.02 3.66 19.80
N HIS A 65 17.87 2.58 19.02
CA HIS A 65 16.58 2.11 18.53
C HIS A 65 15.95 1.06 19.46
N LEU A 66 16.78 0.13 19.95
CA LEU A 66 16.42 -0.97 20.83
C LEU A 66 17.67 -1.61 21.44
N ASP A 67 17.49 -2.25 22.59
CA ASP A 67 18.56 -2.90 23.35
C ASP A 67 19.09 -4.18 22.71
N SER A 68 18.27 -4.90 21.94
CA SER A 68 18.70 -6.15 21.31
C SER A 68 18.18 -6.30 19.89
N ARG A 69 19.03 -5.95 18.92
CA ARG A 69 18.80 -6.23 17.50
C ARG A 69 18.65 -7.72 17.23
N GLY A 70 19.45 -8.55 17.91
CA GLY A 70 19.40 -10.00 17.77
C GLY A 70 18.07 -10.58 18.22
N ALA A 71 17.52 -10.12 19.34
CA ALA A 71 16.20 -10.57 19.81
C ALA A 71 15.09 -10.20 18.81
N GLN A 72 15.08 -8.95 18.32
CA GLN A 72 14.10 -8.51 17.32
C GLN A 72 14.24 -9.26 15.98
N TYR A 73 15.48 -9.53 15.55
CA TYR A 73 15.78 -10.35 14.37
C TYR A 73 15.19 -11.75 14.52
N LEU A 74 15.51 -12.43 15.63
CA LEU A 74 15.01 -13.77 15.93
C LEU A 74 13.49 -13.82 15.99
N GLN A 75 12.86 -12.82 16.63
CA GLN A 75 11.40 -12.70 16.70
C GLN A 75 10.80 -12.67 15.28
N LEU A 76 11.26 -11.76 14.42
CA LEU A 76 10.77 -11.67 13.04
C LEU A 76 11.05 -12.94 12.24
N ARG A 77 12.25 -13.50 12.37
CA ARG A 77 12.69 -14.67 11.61
C ARG A 77 11.85 -15.90 11.97
N LEU A 78 11.71 -16.21 13.26
CA LEU A 78 10.97 -17.36 13.76
C LEU A 78 9.47 -17.22 13.45
N GLN A 79 8.89 -16.04 13.65
CA GLN A 79 7.48 -15.78 13.34
C GLN A 79 7.17 -16.00 11.86
N LYS A 80 8.03 -15.51 10.98
CA LYS A 80 7.89 -15.69 9.53
C LYS A 80 8.11 -17.13 9.10
N GLN A 81 9.12 -17.81 9.63
CA GLN A 81 9.52 -19.15 9.19
C GLN A 81 8.61 -20.25 9.74
N VAL A 82 8.21 -20.16 11.01
CA VAL A 82 7.43 -21.21 11.68
C VAL A 82 5.94 -20.97 11.55
N TYR A 83 5.48 -19.74 11.85
CA TYR A 83 4.06 -19.42 11.93
C TYR A 83 3.51 -18.74 10.67
N GLN A 84 4.35 -18.46 9.68
CA GLN A 84 4.01 -17.65 8.50
C GLN A 84 3.39 -16.29 8.89
N ALA A 85 3.77 -15.80 10.07
CA ALA A 85 3.19 -14.64 10.71
C ALA A 85 3.91 -13.37 10.32
N ARG A 86 3.18 -12.26 10.38
CA ARG A 86 3.68 -10.90 10.08
C ARG A 86 3.48 -10.01 11.30
N PRO A 87 4.34 -8.99 11.52
CA PRO A 87 4.16 -8.07 12.62
C PRO A 87 2.92 -7.19 12.43
N ALA A 88 2.17 -7.01 13.51
CA ALA A 88 1.16 -5.99 13.71
C ALA A 88 1.55 -5.21 14.97
N VAL A 89 1.97 -3.96 14.80
CA VAL A 89 2.25 -3.07 15.93
C VAL A 89 0.94 -2.51 16.45
N VAL A 90 0.54 -2.88 17.66
CA VAL A 90 -0.74 -2.47 18.25
C VAL A 90 -0.60 -1.26 19.19
N ALA A 91 0.62 -0.93 19.59
CA ALA A 91 0.93 0.29 20.34
C ALA A 91 2.34 0.77 20.04
N SER A 92 2.49 2.08 19.95
CA SER A 92 3.78 2.78 19.90
C SER A 92 3.62 4.01 20.79
N ARG A 93 4.27 4.00 21.96
CA ARG A 93 4.10 5.00 23.01
C ARG A 93 5.43 5.45 23.60
N ASN A 94 5.43 6.58 24.30
CA ASN A 94 6.60 7.10 24.99
C ASN A 94 6.23 7.69 26.37
N SER A 95 7.15 7.62 27.33
CA SER A 95 6.93 8.14 28.69
C SER A 95 6.64 9.65 28.75
N GLN A 96 6.98 10.42 27.71
CA GLN A 96 6.57 11.82 27.54
C GLN A 96 5.05 12.00 27.62
N GLU A 97 4.25 11.01 27.25
CA GLU A 97 2.78 11.09 27.28
C GLU A 97 2.19 11.28 28.69
N TYR A 98 2.95 10.93 29.74
CA TYR A 98 2.49 11.04 31.12
C TYR A 98 2.67 12.43 31.72
N THR A 99 3.32 13.36 31.01
CA THR A 99 3.60 14.69 31.54
C THR A 99 3.46 15.77 30.45
N ALA A 100 2.98 16.95 30.84
CA ALA A 100 2.91 18.09 29.92
C ALA A 100 4.28 18.76 29.70
N GLN A 101 5.24 18.58 30.61
CA GLN A 101 6.56 19.20 30.51
C GLN A 101 7.49 18.32 29.68
N PRO A 102 8.31 18.88 28.77
CA PRO A 102 9.28 18.10 28.03
C PRO A 102 10.27 17.39 28.97
N LEU A 103 10.40 16.08 28.81
CA LEU A 103 11.37 15.27 29.53
C LEU A 103 12.71 15.27 28.78
N ASN A 104 13.81 15.48 29.51
CA ASN A 104 15.16 15.40 28.95
C ASN A 104 15.60 13.96 28.65
N SER A 105 14.90 12.98 29.21
CA SER A 105 15.17 11.56 29.10
C SER A 105 13.85 10.80 29.17
N THR A 106 13.56 10.01 28.15
CA THR A 106 12.32 9.26 27.99
C THR A 106 12.59 7.78 27.75
N THR A 107 11.54 6.96 27.80
CA THR A 107 11.55 5.55 27.42
C THR A 107 10.35 5.25 26.53
N SER A 108 10.60 4.61 25.39
CA SER A 108 9.59 4.20 24.43
C SER A 108 9.15 2.75 24.63
N TYR A 109 7.88 2.48 24.32
CA TYR A 109 7.26 1.16 24.38
C TYR A 109 6.57 0.86 23.05
N GLN A 110 6.91 -0.27 22.44
CA GLN A 110 6.26 -0.77 21.24
C GLN A 110 5.71 -2.18 21.49
N VAL A 111 4.42 -2.39 21.23
CA VAL A 111 3.77 -3.69 21.41
C VAL A 111 3.54 -4.31 20.04
N GLN A 112 4.18 -5.45 19.80
CA GLN A 112 4.16 -6.17 18.53
C GLN A 112 3.42 -7.50 18.73
N VAL A 113 2.41 -7.74 17.92
CA VAL A 113 1.74 -9.04 17.83
C VAL A 113 2.03 -9.63 16.46
N TYR A 114 2.22 -10.94 16.39
CA TYR A 114 2.52 -11.62 15.13
C TYR A 114 1.40 -12.58 14.81
N SER A 115 0.86 -12.49 13.60
CA SER A 115 -0.19 -13.40 13.13
C SER A 115 -0.08 -13.62 11.63
N PRO A 116 -0.43 -14.83 11.12
CA PRO A 116 -0.65 -15.03 9.69
C PRO A 116 -1.90 -14.28 9.19
N GLU A 117 -2.82 -13.95 10.09
CA GLU A 117 -4.05 -13.21 9.82
C GLU A 117 -3.89 -11.71 10.11
N ASN A 118 -4.75 -10.90 9.49
CA ASN A 118 -4.78 -9.47 9.75
C ASN A 118 -5.46 -9.19 11.10
N ILE A 119 -4.70 -8.72 12.08
CA ILE A 119 -5.24 -8.34 13.39
C ILE A 119 -5.85 -6.93 13.32
N PRO A 120 -7.13 -6.71 13.66
CA PRO A 120 -7.70 -5.37 13.73
C PRO A 120 -7.02 -4.52 14.81
N ILE A 121 -6.70 -3.26 14.48
CA ILE A 121 -6.13 -2.31 15.44
C ILE A 121 -7.16 -1.20 15.68
N ASN A 122 -7.62 -1.09 16.92
CA ASN A 122 -8.69 -0.17 17.32
C ASN A 122 -8.11 1.10 17.97
N GLY A 123 -8.89 2.19 17.97
CA GLY A 123 -8.52 3.44 18.65
C GLY A 123 -7.36 4.21 18.01
N VAL A 124 -6.98 3.86 16.78
CA VAL A 124 -5.92 4.51 16.01
C VAL A 124 -6.47 5.18 14.76
N GLN A 125 -5.85 6.28 14.35
CA GLN A 125 -6.16 6.89 13.06
C GLN A 125 -5.47 6.08 11.96
N ARG A 126 -6.20 5.73 10.91
CA ARG A 126 -5.67 4.94 9.78
C ARG A 126 -6.18 5.45 8.44
N PHE A 127 -5.36 5.22 7.41
CA PHE A 127 -5.68 5.46 6.01
C PHE A 127 -5.35 4.21 5.21
N CYS A 128 -6.15 3.90 4.20
CA CYS A 128 -5.83 2.85 3.23
C CYS A 128 -5.48 3.48 1.89
N PHE A 129 -4.49 2.90 1.21
CA PHE A 129 -4.16 3.18 -0.17
C PHE A 129 -4.45 1.96 -1.02
N ALA A 130 -5.02 2.17 -2.19
CA ALA A 130 -5.18 1.14 -3.21
C ALA A 130 -4.63 1.63 -4.55
N GLY A 131 -4.29 0.68 -5.42
CA GLY A 131 -3.72 0.99 -6.73
C GLY A 131 -4.76 1.38 -7.77
N ASP A 132 -4.56 0.85 -8.98
CA ASP A 132 -5.26 1.26 -10.19
C ASP A 132 -6.75 0.97 -10.07
N THR A 133 -7.55 2.03 -10.24
CA THR A 133 -9.00 2.03 -10.05
C THR A 133 -9.67 2.61 -11.30
N PHE A 134 -10.49 1.81 -11.95
CA PHE A 134 -11.24 2.16 -13.15
C PHE A 134 -12.61 1.48 -13.08
N PHE A 135 -13.69 2.19 -13.41
CA PHE A 135 -15.07 1.68 -13.30
C PHE A 135 -15.82 1.61 -14.64
N GLY A 136 -15.12 1.87 -15.75
CA GLY A 136 -15.70 1.89 -17.09
C GLY A 136 -15.69 0.52 -17.76
N ARG A 137 -15.95 0.51 -19.08
CA ARG A 137 -15.97 -0.70 -19.93
C ARG A 137 -16.80 -1.83 -19.28
N TYR A 138 -16.27 -3.06 -19.27
CA TYR A 138 -16.96 -4.25 -18.78
C TYR A 138 -17.31 -4.19 -17.29
N LEU A 139 -16.57 -3.39 -16.52
CA LEU A 139 -16.84 -3.23 -15.11
C LEU A 139 -18.07 -2.35 -14.85
N ALA A 140 -18.39 -1.42 -15.74
CA ALA A 140 -19.62 -0.62 -15.63
C ALA A 140 -20.86 -1.52 -15.67
N ASP A 141 -20.91 -2.46 -16.61
CA ASP A 141 -21.99 -3.45 -16.71
C ASP A 141 -22.05 -4.38 -15.50
N LYS A 142 -20.88 -4.75 -14.96
CA LYS A 142 -20.81 -5.59 -13.76
C LYS A 142 -21.31 -4.85 -12.53
N LEU A 143 -20.99 -3.56 -12.39
CA LEU A 143 -21.43 -2.68 -11.31
C LEU A 143 -22.91 -2.31 -11.37
N ALA A 144 -23.49 -2.28 -12.57
CA ALA A 144 -24.93 -2.11 -12.73
C ALA A 144 -25.75 -3.27 -12.13
N ARG A 145 -25.12 -4.44 -11.94
CA ARG A 145 -25.73 -5.57 -11.23
C ARG A 145 -25.64 -5.32 -9.72
N GLY A 146 -26.77 -4.95 -9.11
CA GLY A 146 -26.84 -4.55 -7.70
C GLY A 146 -26.20 -5.54 -6.74
N THR A 147 -26.35 -6.86 -6.97
CA THR A 147 -25.75 -7.90 -6.13
C THR A 147 -24.23 -7.88 -6.15
N TRP A 148 -23.62 -7.67 -7.32
CA TRP A 148 -22.17 -7.64 -7.46
C TRP A 148 -21.57 -6.38 -6.82
N ARG A 149 -22.19 -5.22 -7.08
CA ARG A 149 -21.78 -3.95 -6.45
C ARG A 149 -21.85 -4.02 -4.93
N GLN A 150 -22.96 -4.53 -4.37
CA GLN A 150 -23.12 -4.67 -2.92
C GLN A 150 -22.06 -5.59 -2.31
N GLY A 151 -21.78 -6.73 -2.95
CA GLY A 151 -20.74 -7.66 -2.51
C GLY A 151 -19.34 -7.04 -2.54
N LEU A 152 -19.01 -6.34 -3.63
CA LEU A 152 -17.74 -5.61 -3.76
C LEU A 152 -17.59 -4.56 -2.66
N VAL A 153 -18.61 -3.72 -2.46
CA VAL A 153 -18.60 -2.68 -1.41
C VAL A 153 -18.45 -3.30 -0.04
N HIS A 154 -19.21 -4.36 0.27
CA HIS A 154 -19.09 -5.07 1.54
C HIS A 154 -17.67 -5.61 1.76
N ARG A 155 -17.11 -6.28 0.75
CA ARG A 155 -15.76 -6.84 0.80
C ARG A 155 -14.70 -5.77 1.06
N VAL A 156 -14.74 -4.65 0.32
CA VAL A 156 -13.79 -3.55 0.52
C VAL A 156 -13.97 -2.90 1.89
N ARG A 157 -15.20 -2.70 2.36
CA ARG A 157 -15.47 -2.07 3.67
C ARG A 157 -15.03 -2.96 4.83
N GLN A 158 -15.13 -4.27 4.70
CA GLN A 158 -14.54 -5.22 5.65
C GLN A 158 -13.01 -5.11 5.66
N LEU A 159 -12.37 -5.15 4.49
CA LEU A 159 -10.91 -5.12 4.39
C LEU A 159 -10.30 -3.82 4.90
N THR A 160 -10.94 -2.69 4.59
CA THR A 160 -10.50 -1.37 5.05
C THR A 160 -10.96 -1.07 6.48
N GLY A 161 -11.82 -1.91 7.07
CA GLY A 161 -12.52 -1.61 8.33
C GLY A 161 -13.17 -0.22 8.35
N GLY A 162 -13.64 0.23 7.19
CA GLY A 162 -14.23 1.54 6.96
C GLY A 162 -13.28 2.75 6.99
N ALA A 163 -11.95 2.56 6.97
CA ALA A 163 -10.98 3.65 6.95
C ALA A 163 -11.10 4.54 5.70
N PRO A 164 -10.69 5.82 5.76
CA PRO A 164 -10.52 6.66 4.58
C PRO A 164 -9.62 6.00 3.52
N LEU A 165 -10.11 5.89 2.28
CA LEU A 165 -9.43 5.24 1.17
C LEU A 165 -8.88 6.27 0.16
N ILE A 166 -7.66 6.06 -0.30
CA ILE A 166 -6.98 6.86 -1.33
C ILE A 166 -6.61 5.95 -2.49
N VAL A 167 -6.95 6.32 -3.72
CA VAL A 167 -6.74 5.44 -4.88
C VAL A 167 -6.08 6.15 -6.07
N ASN A 168 -5.43 5.40 -6.97
CA ASN A 168 -5.10 5.89 -8.31
C ASN A 168 -6.35 5.75 -9.20
N LEU A 169 -7.00 6.85 -9.59
CA LEU A 169 -8.18 6.82 -10.45
C LEU A 169 -7.75 6.95 -11.91
N GLU A 170 -7.74 5.82 -12.61
CA GLU A 170 -7.10 5.67 -13.91
C GLU A 170 -8.11 5.76 -15.05
N GLY A 171 -8.25 6.97 -15.59
CA GLY A 171 -9.19 7.29 -16.66
C GLY A 171 -9.90 8.63 -16.43
N VAL A 172 -10.85 8.95 -17.30
CA VAL A 172 -11.57 10.22 -17.28
C VAL A 172 -13.01 10.02 -16.83
N VAL A 173 -13.42 10.76 -15.79
CA VAL A 173 -14.80 10.81 -15.32
C VAL A 173 -15.57 11.88 -16.11
N MET A 174 -16.62 11.47 -16.81
CA MET A 174 -17.41 12.36 -17.69
C MET A 174 -18.90 12.18 -17.45
N ALA A 175 -19.69 13.23 -17.68
CA ALA A 175 -21.16 13.13 -17.62
C ALA A 175 -21.68 12.02 -18.54
N GLU A 176 -21.14 11.98 -19.76
CA GLU A 176 -21.40 10.93 -20.74
C GLU A 176 -20.09 10.50 -21.39
N CYS A 177 -19.89 9.20 -21.49
CA CYS A 177 -18.75 8.64 -22.21
C CYS A 177 -19.07 8.51 -23.71
N PRO A 178 -18.09 8.75 -24.60
CA PRO A 178 -18.27 8.44 -26.01
C PRO A 178 -18.66 6.97 -26.21
N ALA A 179 -19.58 6.70 -27.13
CA ALA A 179 -20.01 5.31 -27.43
C ALA A 179 -18.84 4.42 -27.90
N ASN A 180 -17.86 5.02 -28.58
CA ASN A 180 -16.60 4.37 -28.93
C ASN A 180 -15.45 5.33 -28.61
N PRO A 181 -14.89 5.30 -27.40
CA PRO A 181 -13.80 6.19 -27.02
C PRO A 181 -12.49 5.81 -27.72
N GLY A 182 -12.39 4.61 -28.29
CA GLY A 182 -11.18 4.05 -28.87
C GLY A 182 -10.50 3.03 -27.95
N PRO A 183 -9.56 2.22 -28.49
CA PRO A 183 -9.10 0.97 -27.85
C PRO A 183 -8.34 1.16 -26.54
N LEU A 184 -7.73 2.32 -26.31
CA LEU A 184 -6.89 2.61 -25.14
C LEU A 184 -7.43 3.76 -24.27
N LYS A 185 -8.64 4.24 -24.58
CA LYS A 185 -9.22 5.37 -23.86
C LYS A 185 -10.10 4.89 -22.71
N LEU A 186 -9.77 5.33 -21.51
CA LEU A 186 -10.48 4.99 -20.30
C LEU A 186 -11.46 6.11 -19.94
N CYS A 187 -12.74 5.86 -20.15
CA CYS A 187 -13.81 6.76 -19.74
C CYS A 187 -14.74 6.06 -18.74
N MET A 188 -15.18 6.82 -17.73
CA MET A 188 -16.12 6.39 -16.70
C MET A 188 -17.28 7.39 -16.60
N ALA A 189 -18.52 6.90 -16.54
CA ALA A 189 -19.68 7.75 -16.36
C ALA A 189 -19.72 8.35 -14.95
N ALA A 190 -19.96 9.66 -14.84
CA ALA A 190 -19.77 10.42 -13.61
C ALA A 190 -20.59 9.91 -12.44
N ARG A 191 -21.92 9.80 -12.61
CA ARG A 191 -22.82 9.41 -11.53
C ARG A 191 -22.47 8.05 -10.90
N PRO A 192 -22.40 6.93 -11.64
CA PRO A 192 -22.07 5.64 -11.04
C PRO A 192 -20.67 5.61 -10.43
N THR A 193 -19.69 6.31 -11.02
CA THR A 193 -18.34 6.42 -10.46
C THR A 193 -18.32 7.16 -9.13
N LEU A 194 -18.98 8.32 -9.04
CA LEU A 194 -19.03 9.09 -7.79
C LEU A 194 -19.78 8.32 -6.69
N ASP A 195 -20.87 7.63 -7.04
CA ASP A 195 -21.64 6.84 -6.09
C ASP A 195 -20.79 5.70 -5.49
N ILE A 196 -20.05 4.95 -6.32
CA ILE A 196 -19.23 3.85 -5.81
C ILE A 196 -18.01 4.35 -5.02
N LEU A 197 -17.35 5.44 -5.46
CA LEU A 197 -16.25 6.05 -4.69
C LEU A 197 -16.71 6.40 -3.27
N LYS A 198 -17.92 6.98 -3.13
CA LYS A 198 -18.52 7.29 -1.83
C LYS A 198 -18.83 6.04 -1.01
N GLU A 199 -19.42 5.01 -1.62
CA GLU A 199 -19.73 3.74 -0.93
C GLU A 199 -18.48 3.02 -0.40
N LEU A 200 -17.37 3.12 -1.13
CA LEU A 200 -16.06 2.59 -0.73
C LEU A 200 -15.31 3.47 0.27
N ASN A 201 -15.85 4.64 0.64
CA ASN A 201 -15.22 5.63 1.51
C ASN A 201 -13.91 6.19 0.95
N VAL A 202 -13.86 6.42 -0.37
CA VAL A 202 -12.75 7.11 -1.01
C VAL A 202 -12.81 8.59 -0.65
N VAL A 203 -11.73 9.09 -0.06
CA VAL A 203 -11.59 10.50 0.37
C VAL A 203 -10.67 11.30 -0.55
N ALA A 204 -9.79 10.62 -1.29
CA ALA A 204 -8.90 11.27 -2.26
C ALA A 204 -8.59 10.35 -3.44
N VAL A 205 -8.34 10.96 -4.60
CA VAL A 205 -7.94 10.24 -5.83
C VAL A 205 -6.72 10.90 -6.45
N SER A 206 -5.76 10.08 -6.88
CA SER A 206 -4.68 10.53 -7.77
C SER A 206 -5.17 10.55 -9.21
N LEU A 207 -4.95 11.68 -9.86
CA LEU A 207 -5.06 11.87 -11.31
C LEU A 207 -3.67 12.02 -11.96
N ALA A 208 -2.61 11.68 -11.23
CA ALA A 208 -1.26 11.62 -11.78
C ALA A 208 -1.07 10.23 -12.41
N ASN A 209 -1.65 10.01 -13.58
CA ASN A 209 -1.51 8.79 -14.36
C ASN A 209 -1.63 9.08 -15.87
N ASN A 210 -1.30 8.09 -16.69
CA ASN A 210 -1.25 8.23 -18.14
C ASN A 210 -2.62 8.30 -18.83
N HIS A 211 -3.70 7.94 -18.15
CA HIS A 211 -5.07 7.90 -18.69
C HIS A 211 -5.93 9.11 -18.30
N SER A 212 -5.43 10.00 -17.44
CA SER A 212 -6.19 11.15 -16.91
C SER A 212 -6.62 12.16 -17.97
N HIS A 213 -6.06 12.09 -19.18
CA HIS A 213 -6.36 13.03 -20.26
C HIS A 213 -6.77 12.34 -21.57
N ASP A 214 -7.21 11.08 -21.54
CA ASP A 214 -7.64 10.36 -22.75
C ASP A 214 -8.73 11.10 -23.55
N CYS A 215 -9.59 11.83 -22.83
CA CYS A 215 -10.69 12.63 -23.39
C CYS A 215 -10.36 14.13 -23.51
N GLY A 216 -9.08 14.50 -23.43
CA GLY A 216 -8.61 15.88 -23.60
C GLY A 216 -8.73 16.76 -22.34
N ASP A 217 -8.12 17.95 -22.40
CA ASP A 217 -7.94 18.81 -21.22
C ASP A 217 -9.23 19.41 -20.68
N LEU A 218 -10.23 19.62 -21.54
CA LEU A 218 -11.56 20.07 -21.09
C LEU A 218 -12.25 19.01 -20.24
N ALA A 219 -12.15 17.74 -20.65
CA ALA A 219 -12.70 16.61 -19.90
C ALA A 219 -11.94 16.41 -18.59
N PHE A 220 -10.60 16.52 -18.60
CA PHE A 220 -9.78 16.49 -17.38
C PHE A 220 -10.20 17.56 -16.37
N ARG A 221 -10.29 18.84 -16.77
CA ARG A 221 -10.74 19.92 -15.86
C ARG A 221 -12.17 19.70 -15.36
N THR A 222 -13.03 19.12 -16.17
CA THR A 222 -14.41 18.81 -15.78
C THR A 222 -14.45 17.67 -14.77
N MET A 223 -13.67 16.61 -14.97
CA MET A 223 -13.47 15.53 -14.00
C MET A 223 -12.99 16.08 -12.65
N GLN A 224 -12.00 16.97 -12.63
CA GLN A 224 -11.50 17.57 -11.38
C GLN A 224 -12.60 18.31 -10.61
N ARG A 225 -13.46 19.07 -11.31
CA ARG A 225 -14.61 19.76 -10.69
C ARG A 225 -15.62 18.77 -10.13
N LEU A 226 -16.04 17.78 -10.92
CA LEU A 226 -17.00 16.75 -10.50
C LEU A 226 -16.55 16.01 -9.23
N LEU A 227 -15.27 15.64 -9.16
CA LEU A 227 -14.69 14.98 -7.98
C LEU A 227 -14.67 15.92 -6.76
N THR A 228 -14.25 17.17 -6.97
CA THR A 228 -14.17 18.16 -5.89
C THR A 228 -15.55 18.52 -5.34
N GLU A 229 -16.55 18.72 -6.22
CA GLU A 229 -17.95 18.98 -5.85
C GLU A 229 -18.58 17.80 -5.11
N ALA A 230 -18.12 16.57 -5.38
CA ALA A 230 -18.51 15.37 -4.63
C ALA A 230 -17.80 15.23 -3.27
N GLY A 231 -16.91 16.18 -2.90
CA GLY A 231 -16.16 16.15 -1.65
C GLY A 231 -14.93 15.22 -1.68
N ILE A 232 -14.48 14.79 -2.85
CA ILE A 232 -13.30 13.94 -3.03
C ILE A 232 -12.09 14.83 -3.30
N THR A 233 -11.03 14.68 -2.51
CA THR A 233 -9.78 15.43 -2.71
C THR A 233 -9.07 14.96 -3.97
N VAL A 234 -8.78 15.88 -4.89
CA VAL A 234 -8.04 15.60 -6.11
C VAL A 234 -6.54 15.82 -5.88
N LEU A 235 -5.75 14.75 -6.02
CA LEU A 235 -4.29 14.82 -5.97
C LEU A 235 -3.77 15.07 -7.39
N ALA A 236 -3.42 16.33 -7.67
CA ALA A 236 -2.89 16.75 -8.95
C ALA A 236 -1.43 16.32 -9.14
N ASN A 237 -1.05 16.02 -10.39
CA ASN A 237 0.33 15.68 -10.73
C ASN A 237 1.32 16.79 -10.31
N ARG A 238 2.46 16.38 -9.74
CA ARG A 238 3.54 17.26 -9.24
C ARG A 238 3.09 18.27 -8.19
N THR A 239 2.09 17.93 -7.39
CA THR A 239 1.57 18.77 -6.31
C THR A 239 1.61 18.03 -4.97
N VAL A 240 2.04 18.72 -3.90
CA VAL A 240 1.93 18.23 -2.51
C VAL A 240 0.58 18.62 -1.94
N THR A 241 -0.14 17.66 -1.39
CA THR A 241 -1.39 17.88 -0.64
C THR A 241 -1.19 17.51 0.83
N ASP A 242 -1.65 18.37 1.75
CA ASP A 242 -1.69 18.06 3.18
C ASP A 242 -3.00 17.33 3.49
N LEU A 243 -2.91 16.08 3.97
CA LEU A 243 -4.06 15.23 4.26
C LEU A 243 -4.32 15.11 5.77
N GLY A 244 -3.72 16.00 6.57
CA GLY A 244 -3.81 15.99 8.02
C GLY A 244 -2.54 15.41 8.65
N PRO A 245 -2.44 14.08 8.86
CA PRO A 245 -1.30 13.48 9.55
C PRO A 245 -0.06 13.31 8.66
N PHE A 246 -0.17 13.47 7.34
CA PHE A 246 0.94 13.36 6.40
C PHE A 246 0.75 14.30 5.20
N ARG A 247 1.84 14.56 4.48
CA ARG A 247 1.84 15.24 3.18
C ARG A 247 2.06 14.22 2.08
N LEU A 248 1.29 14.31 0.99
CA LEU A 248 1.34 13.38 -0.13
C LEU A 248 1.56 14.13 -1.45
N ALA A 249 2.58 13.73 -2.20
CA ALA A 249 2.73 14.14 -3.59
C ALA A 249 2.16 13.08 -4.54
N ALA A 250 1.38 13.49 -5.54
CA ALA A 250 1.02 12.62 -6.66
C ALA A 250 1.96 12.90 -7.86
N LEU A 251 2.52 11.84 -8.44
CA LEU A 251 3.51 11.92 -9.51
C LEU A 251 3.21 10.88 -10.58
N THR A 252 3.45 11.22 -11.84
CA THR A 252 3.48 10.22 -12.92
C THR A 252 4.74 10.36 -13.76
N ASP A 253 5.34 9.20 -14.07
CA ASP A 253 6.53 9.10 -14.92
C ASP A 253 6.19 8.72 -16.37
N LEU A 254 4.89 8.58 -16.68
CA LEU A 254 4.40 8.25 -18.00
C LEU A 254 3.09 8.99 -18.35
N ASP A 255 2.89 9.26 -19.64
CA ASP A 255 1.66 9.87 -20.18
C ASP A 255 1.38 9.22 -21.54
N ASN A 256 0.13 9.26 -22.00
CA ASN A 256 -0.28 8.75 -23.31
C ASN A 256 -0.35 9.86 -24.38
N ARG A 257 -0.12 11.14 -24.01
CA ARG A 257 -0.31 12.29 -24.92
C ARG A 257 0.97 12.94 -25.44
N PRO A 258 0.97 13.44 -26.69
CA PRO A 258 0.07 13.07 -27.81
C PRO A 258 0.34 11.65 -28.34
N ALA A 259 1.44 11.05 -27.87
CA ALA A 259 1.81 9.67 -28.02
C ALA A 259 2.37 9.16 -26.67
N PRO A 260 2.46 7.85 -26.44
CA PRO A 260 3.04 7.30 -25.23
C PRO A 260 4.43 7.87 -24.94
N ALA A 261 4.56 8.52 -23.80
CA ALA A 261 5.80 9.02 -23.25
C ALA A 261 6.11 8.31 -21.94
N ARG A 262 7.39 8.09 -21.70
CA ARG A 262 7.94 7.50 -20.48
C ARG A 262 9.07 8.40 -20.00
N ALA A 263 9.53 8.16 -18.78
CA ALA A 263 10.63 8.88 -18.19
C ALA A 263 10.40 10.40 -18.02
N LEU A 264 9.18 10.79 -17.66
CA LEU A 264 8.75 12.19 -17.57
C LEU A 264 9.28 12.95 -16.35
N LEU A 265 9.58 12.25 -15.24
CA LEU A 265 10.04 12.88 -14.01
C LEU A 265 11.53 13.23 -14.12
N ARG A 266 11.81 14.51 -13.86
CA ARG A 266 13.15 15.10 -13.76
C ARG A 266 13.42 15.53 -12.33
N ASP A 267 14.68 15.80 -11.99
CA ASP A 267 15.07 16.23 -10.64
C ASP A 267 14.34 17.50 -10.17
N ALA A 268 14.09 18.43 -11.08
CA ALA A 268 13.32 19.64 -10.79
C ALA A 268 11.88 19.32 -10.37
N ASP A 269 11.27 18.30 -10.98
CA ASP A 269 9.92 17.84 -10.63
C ASP A 269 9.88 17.17 -9.25
N LEU A 270 11.02 16.77 -8.66
CA LEU A 270 11.09 16.15 -7.33
C LEU A 270 11.33 17.18 -6.23
N ASN A 271 11.66 18.43 -6.59
CA ASN A 271 11.98 19.49 -5.63
C ASN A 271 10.75 20.02 -4.87
N LEU A 272 9.53 19.57 -5.17
CA LEU A 272 8.31 19.90 -4.41
C LEU A 272 8.39 19.56 -2.91
N PHE A 273 9.32 18.70 -2.50
CA PHE A 273 9.56 18.39 -1.09
C PHE A 273 10.54 19.37 -0.41
N THR A 274 11.17 20.29 -1.17
CA THR A 274 12.20 21.24 -0.72
C THR A 274 11.68 22.69 -0.79
N PRO A 275 11.93 23.57 0.20
CA PRO A 275 12.22 23.31 1.60
C PRO A 275 10.91 23.31 2.39
N SER A 276 10.38 22.14 2.75
CA SER A 276 9.34 22.09 3.78
C SER A 276 10.00 21.76 5.13
N LYS A 277 9.49 22.32 6.23
CA LYS A 277 9.82 21.79 7.57
C LYS A 277 9.38 20.33 7.61
N ALA A 278 10.15 19.46 8.26
CA ALA A 278 9.81 18.04 8.45
C ALA A 278 8.88 17.87 9.65
N ASP A 279 7.75 18.59 9.65
CA ASP A 279 6.74 18.53 10.72
C ASP A 279 5.81 17.33 10.58
N LYS A 280 5.65 16.83 9.35
CA LYS A 280 4.79 15.68 9.02
C LYS A 280 5.51 14.69 8.11
N PRO A 281 5.17 13.40 8.19
CA PRO A 281 5.62 12.40 7.23
C PRO A 281 5.35 12.81 5.78
N ARG A 282 6.32 12.56 4.90
CA ARG A 282 6.23 12.87 3.47
C ARG A 282 6.11 11.61 2.63
N PHE A 283 5.00 11.48 1.93
CA PHE A 283 4.69 10.34 1.09
C PHE A 283 4.63 10.75 -0.39
N ALA A 284 4.85 9.78 -1.27
CA ALA A 284 4.66 9.95 -2.71
C ALA A 284 3.80 8.80 -3.26
N LEU A 285 2.75 9.15 -4.02
CA LEU A 285 1.96 8.22 -4.82
C LEU A 285 2.40 8.37 -6.28
N VAL A 286 3.06 7.34 -6.82
CA VAL A 286 3.81 7.41 -8.08
C VAL A 286 3.27 6.40 -9.09
N HIS A 287 2.80 6.89 -10.23
CA HIS A 287 2.34 6.08 -11.35
C HIS A 287 3.51 5.89 -12.34
N TRP A 288 4.11 4.70 -12.37
CA TRP A 288 5.43 4.43 -12.99
C TRP A 288 5.67 2.95 -13.31
N GLY A 289 6.84 2.62 -13.86
CA GLY A 289 7.23 1.22 -14.07
C GLY A 289 6.73 0.63 -15.39
N GLU A 290 7.03 -0.65 -15.55
CA GLU A 290 6.60 -1.45 -16.68
C GLU A 290 5.42 -2.33 -16.26
N GLU A 291 4.43 -2.47 -17.15
CA GLU A 291 3.26 -3.32 -16.92
C GLU A 291 3.65 -4.76 -16.53
N PHE A 292 2.90 -5.32 -15.58
CA PHE A 292 2.99 -6.69 -15.08
C PHE A 292 4.30 -7.06 -14.35
N ARG A 293 5.15 -6.08 -14.06
CA ARG A 293 6.31 -6.24 -13.17
C ARG A 293 5.88 -6.07 -11.71
N ALA A 294 6.38 -6.95 -10.84
CA ALA A 294 6.16 -6.88 -9.38
C ALA A 294 7.33 -6.23 -8.61
N ALA A 295 8.40 -5.84 -9.30
CA ALA A 295 9.61 -5.29 -8.70
C ALA A 295 10.14 -4.11 -9.53
N PRO A 296 10.76 -3.11 -8.88
CA PRO A 296 11.26 -1.91 -9.55
C PRO A 296 12.44 -2.23 -10.47
N GLY A 297 12.44 -1.61 -11.64
CA GLY A 297 13.59 -1.59 -12.54
C GLY A 297 14.60 -0.50 -12.16
N PRO A 298 15.68 -0.33 -12.94
CA PRO A 298 16.73 0.64 -12.64
C PRO A 298 16.23 2.09 -12.54
N ARG A 299 15.21 2.45 -13.33
CA ARG A 299 14.64 3.80 -13.32
C ARG A 299 13.85 4.08 -12.04
N GLU A 300 13.00 3.15 -11.63
CA GLU A 300 12.18 3.32 -10.42
C GLU A 300 13.06 3.29 -9.16
N GLN A 301 14.13 2.48 -9.15
CA GLN A 301 15.15 2.50 -8.10
C GLN A 301 15.86 3.86 -8.03
N ALA A 302 16.26 4.43 -9.17
CA ALA A 302 16.90 5.74 -9.21
C ALA A 302 15.96 6.87 -8.74
N LEU A 303 14.69 6.84 -9.14
CA LEU A 303 13.68 7.80 -8.68
C LEU A 303 13.39 7.66 -7.18
N ALA A 304 13.29 6.42 -6.67
CA ALA A 304 13.10 6.16 -5.24
C ALA A 304 14.25 6.73 -4.41
N ALA A 305 15.51 6.51 -4.83
CA ALA A 305 16.69 7.07 -4.18
C ALA A 305 16.69 8.62 -4.17
N ARG A 306 16.25 9.26 -5.27
CA ARG A 306 16.16 10.72 -5.37
C ARG A 306 15.05 11.32 -4.49
N LEU A 307 13.92 10.62 -4.38
CA LEU A 307 12.82 10.98 -3.47
C LEU A 307 13.26 10.80 -2.02
N LYS A 308 13.96 9.71 -1.71
CA LYS A 308 14.57 9.43 -0.40
C LYS A 308 15.52 10.55 0.03
N ALA A 309 16.40 11.00 -0.87
CA ALA A 309 17.32 12.11 -0.62
C ALA A 309 16.60 13.44 -0.30
N ARG A 310 15.31 13.56 -0.63
CA ARG A 310 14.46 14.73 -0.33
C ARG A 310 13.54 14.51 0.88
N GLY A 311 13.77 13.44 1.63
CA GLY A 311 13.05 13.11 2.85
C GLY A 311 11.67 12.50 2.62
N VAL A 312 11.42 11.87 1.45
CA VAL A 312 10.22 11.06 1.25
C VAL A 312 10.39 9.72 1.97
N GLU A 313 9.51 9.45 2.93
CA GLU A 313 9.60 8.32 3.85
C GLU A 313 8.78 7.10 3.38
N LEU A 314 7.81 7.32 2.50
CA LEU A 314 7.00 6.25 1.91
C LEU A 314 6.70 6.55 0.44
N ILE A 315 7.02 5.59 -0.42
CA ILE A 315 6.61 5.60 -1.83
C ILE A 315 5.57 4.50 -2.05
N ILE A 316 4.48 4.88 -2.70
CA ILE A 316 3.34 4.03 -3.02
C ILE A 316 3.20 4.06 -4.54
N GLY A 317 3.48 2.94 -5.19
CA GLY A 317 3.42 2.87 -6.64
C GLY A 317 2.10 2.32 -7.17
N SER A 318 1.83 2.66 -8.42
CA SER A 318 0.72 2.14 -9.24
C SER A 318 1.16 2.10 -10.72
N HIS A 319 0.31 1.65 -11.64
CA HIS A 319 0.55 1.39 -13.09
C HIS A 319 0.88 -0.05 -13.49
N PRO A 320 1.79 -0.80 -12.83
CA PRO A 320 2.13 -2.14 -13.31
C PRO A 320 0.97 -3.14 -13.33
N HIS A 321 -0.21 -2.80 -12.80
CA HIS A 321 -1.38 -3.69 -12.65
C HIS A 321 -1.11 -4.97 -11.85
N ARG A 322 0.07 -5.08 -11.24
CA ARG A 322 0.55 -6.20 -10.43
C ARG A 322 1.11 -5.67 -9.12
N ALA A 323 0.63 -6.23 -8.02
CA ALA A 323 1.13 -5.87 -6.70
C ALA A 323 2.56 -6.39 -6.48
N GLY A 324 3.40 -5.52 -5.90
CA GLY A 324 4.74 -5.84 -5.44
C GLY A 324 4.81 -6.01 -3.92
N ALA A 325 5.98 -6.37 -3.41
CA ALA A 325 6.23 -6.41 -1.96
C ALA A 325 6.41 -4.99 -1.38
N LEU A 326 6.13 -4.87 -0.08
CA LEU A 326 6.56 -3.72 0.72
C LEU A 326 7.99 -3.97 1.18
N THR A 327 8.92 -3.13 0.76
CA THR A 327 10.31 -3.15 1.23
C THR A 327 10.61 -1.86 1.99
N GLY A 328 11.68 -1.84 2.77
CA GLY A 328 12.07 -0.62 3.45
C GLY A 328 13.33 -0.77 4.28
N ASP A 329 13.84 0.38 4.68
CA ASP A 329 14.93 0.51 5.64
C ASP A 329 14.55 1.54 6.69
N ARG A 330 15.53 1.95 7.50
CA ARG A 330 15.35 2.96 8.54
C ARG A 330 14.73 4.26 8.04
N THR A 331 14.91 4.63 6.79
CA THR A 331 14.64 5.99 6.28
C THR A 331 13.52 6.05 5.24
N GLN A 332 13.24 4.96 4.52
CA GLN A 332 12.18 4.93 3.52
C GLN A 332 11.58 3.53 3.38
N CYS A 333 10.26 3.46 3.19
CA CYS A 333 9.54 2.29 2.72
C CYS A 333 9.08 2.47 1.26
N LEU A 334 9.02 1.38 0.51
CA LEU A 334 8.59 1.33 -0.88
C LEU A 334 7.57 0.19 -1.06
N ALA A 335 6.32 0.55 -1.32
CA ALA A 335 5.36 -0.35 -1.96
C ALA A 335 5.45 -0.11 -3.46
N PHE A 336 6.28 -0.91 -4.17
CA PHE A 336 6.63 -0.65 -5.58
C PHE A 336 5.42 -0.46 -6.50
N SER A 337 4.39 -1.28 -6.29
CA SER A 337 3.12 -1.21 -7.00
C SER A 337 2.06 -1.83 -6.11
N LEU A 338 0.91 -1.19 -5.96
CA LEU A 338 -0.28 -1.77 -5.37
C LEU A 338 -1.12 -2.57 -6.39
N GLY A 339 -0.78 -2.48 -7.67
CA GLY A 339 -1.47 -3.16 -8.77
C GLY A 339 -2.94 -2.77 -8.92
N ASN A 340 -3.76 -3.66 -9.49
CA ASN A 340 -5.17 -3.36 -9.72
C ASN A 340 -5.96 -3.46 -8.42
N PHE A 341 -6.58 -2.36 -8.01
CA PHE A 341 -7.59 -2.39 -6.96
C PHE A 341 -8.93 -2.87 -7.54
N ILE A 342 -9.54 -2.04 -8.37
CA ILE A 342 -10.79 -2.35 -9.08
C ILE A 342 -10.56 -1.97 -10.55
N PHE A 343 -10.36 -2.97 -11.41
CA PHE A 343 -10.05 -2.78 -12.83
C PHE A 343 -10.52 -4.00 -13.62
N ASP A 344 -10.99 -3.83 -14.85
CA ASP A 344 -11.57 -4.89 -15.69
C ASP A 344 -10.56 -5.83 -16.40
N GLN A 345 -9.29 -5.87 -15.95
CA GLN A 345 -8.27 -6.75 -16.51
C GLN A 345 -8.29 -8.14 -15.84
N ARG A 346 -8.09 -9.22 -16.62
CA ARG A 346 -8.10 -10.62 -16.14
C ARG A 346 -6.82 -11.41 -16.40
N ARG A 347 -5.75 -10.73 -16.81
CA ARG A 347 -4.47 -11.37 -17.06
C ARG A 347 -3.97 -12.12 -15.81
N PRO A 348 -3.36 -13.31 -15.93
CA PRO A 348 -2.86 -14.07 -14.78
C PRO A 348 -1.86 -13.31 -13.91
N GLU A 349 -1.12 -12.37 -14.50
CA GLU A 349 -0.13 -11.55 -13.81
C GLU A 349 -0.76 -10.43 -12.96
N VAL A 350 -2.02 -10.08 -13.22
CA VAL A 350 -2.72 -8.98 -12.54
C VAL A 350 -3.05 -9.36 -11.11
N SER A 351 -2.74 -8.45 -10.20
CA SER A 351 -3.05 -8.59 -8.77
C SER A 351 -3.12 -7.21 -8.11
N GLY A 352 -3.79 -7.16 -6.97
CA GLY A 352 -3.96 -5.98 -6.13
C GLY A 352 -3.44 -6.19 -4.72
N ALA A 353 -3.16 -5.06 -4.06
CA ALA A 353 -2.92 -4.98 -2.62
C ALA A 353 -3.49 -3.67 -2.04
N LEU A 354 -3.85 -3.70 -0.76
CA LEU A 354 -4.10 -2.49 0.04
C LEU A 354 -2.89 -2.21 0.91
N LEU A 355 -2.46 -0.96 0.95
CA LEU A 355 -1.51 -0.50 1.96
C LEU A 355 -2.26 0.28 3.03
N GLU A 356 -2.25 -0.21 4.25
CA GLU A 356 -2.76 0.50 5.41
C GLU A 356 -1.63 1.25 6.11
N VAL A 357 -1.89 2.52 6.45
CA VAL A 357 -1.01 3.38 7.26
C VAL A 357 -1.71 3.68 8.57
N ILE A 358 -1.08 3.32 9.68
CA ILE A 358 -1.63 3.42 11.03
C ILE A 358 -0.83 4.45 11.80
N PHE A 359 -1.48 5.50 12.30
CA PHE A 359 -0.85 6.57 13.08
C PHE A 359 -1.10 6.37 14.57
N PHE A 360 -0.03 6.45 15.36
CA PHE A 360 -0.07 6.35 16.82
C PHE A 360 -0.02 7.72 17.50
N PRO A 361 -0.54 7.86 18.74
CA PRO A 361 -0.59 9.12 19.46
C PRO A 361 0.76 9.83 19.63
N GLN A 362 1.88 9.09 19.72
CA GLN A 362 3.22 9.71 19.81
C GLN A 362 3.69 10.36 18.49
N GLY A 363 2.86 10.31 17.44
CA GLY A 363 3.15 10.86 16.12
C GLY A 363 3.97 9.94 15.23
N THR A 364 4.13 8.67 15.59
CA THR A 364 4.74 7.66 14.72
C THR A 364 3.67 6.95 13.88
N TYR A 365 4.10 6.22 12.86
CA TYR A 365 3.22 5.42 12.01
C TYR A 365 3.81 4.05 11.67
N PHE A 366 2.93 3.09 11.39
CA PHE A 366 3.26 1.74 10.95
C PHE A 366 2.49 1.39 9.67
N LEU A 367 3.08 0.54 8.82
CA LEU A 367 2.51 0.17 7.52
C LEU A 367 2.17 -1.32 7.48
N ARG A 368 1.03 -1.66 6.86
CA ARG A 368 0.65 -3.04 6.57
C ARG A 368 0.22 -3.19 5.13
N LEU A 369 0.81 -4.16 4.45
CA LEU A 369 0.41 -4.52 3.08
C LEU A 369 -0.50 -5.75 3.11
N HIS A 370 -1.75 -5.58 2.68
CA HIS A 370 -2.76 -6.62 2.60
C HIS A 370 -2.93 -7.06 1.13
N PRO A 371 -2.53 -8.29 0.77
CA PRO A 371 -2.81 -8.83 -0.57
C PRO A 371 -4.32 -8.91 -0.83
N LEU A 372 -4.75 -8.49 -2.01
CA LEU A 372 -6.16 -8.41 -2.41
C LEU A 372 -6.53 -9.40 -3.53
N GLY A 373 -5.57 -9.89 -4.31
CA GLY A 373 -5.87 -10.67 -5.52
C GLY A 373 -6.48 -9.81 -6.62
N ASN A 374 -7.39 -10.33 -7.43
CA ASN A 374 -8.08 -9.58 -8.49
C ASN A 374 -9.59 -9.50 -8.20
N LEU A 375 -10.04 -8.37 -7.64
CA LEU A 375 -11.45 -8.15 -7.28
C LEU A 375 -12.41 -8.26 -8.47
N TYR A 376 -11.96 -8.00 -9.70
CA TYR A 376 -12.78 -8.17 -10.89
C TYR A 376 -13.04 -9.64 -11.24
N GLY A 377 -12.16 -10.54 -10.83
CA GLY A 377 -12.36 -11.99 -10.95
C GLY A 377 -13.33 -12.55 -9.92
N GLU A 378 -13.60 -11.83 -8.83
CA GLU A 378 -14.43 -12.34 -7.74
C GLU A 378 -15.93 -12.41 -8.10
N THR A 379 -16.56 -13.44 -7.55
CA THR A 379 -18.00 -13.68 -7.61
C THR A 379 -18.63 -13.32 -6.27
N PHE A 380 -19.59 -12.40 -6.29
CA PHE A 380 -20.40 -12.09 -5.11
C PHE A 380 -21.82 -12.56 -5.35
N SER A 381 -22.34 -13.40 -4.45
CA SER A 381 -23.73 -13.85 -4.44
C SER A 381 -24.37 -13.48 -3.12
N VAL A 382 -25.63 -13.06 -3.15
CA VAL A 382 -26.40 -12.76 -1.94
C VAL A 382 -27.08 -14.05 -1.48
N LYS A 383 -26.70 -14.58 -0.31
CA LYS A 383 -27.62 -15.46 0.43
C LYS A 383 -28.66 -14.56 1.12
N HIS A 384 -29.91 -14.65 0.72
CA HIS A 384 -30.99 -14.04 1.49
C HIS A 384 -31.07 -14.73 2.86
N GLY A 385 -30.76 -14.01 3.94
CA GLY A 385 -31.15 -14.41 5.30
C GLY A 385 -30.11 -15.06 6.23
N ALA A 386 -28.83 -15.15 5.88
CA ALA A 386 -27.78 -15.55 6.84
C ALA A 386 -26.43 -14.95 6.44
N ALA A 387 -25.60 -14.62 7.43
CA ALA A 387 -24.29 -14.00 7.29
C ALA A 387 -23.53 -14.48 6.04
N LEU A 388 -23.04 -13.51 5.24
CA LEU A 388 -22.18 -13.73 4.07
C LEU A 388 -21.03 -14.65 4.47
N THR A 389 -21.07 -15.89 4.00
CA THR A 389 -20.00 -16.87 4.14
C THR A 389 -19.22 -16.84 2.83
N ASP A 390 -18.00 -16.31 2.90
CA ASP A 390 -17.07 -16.22 1.75
C ASP A 390 -16.68 -17.64 1.30
N HIS A 391 -17.05 -18.03 0.08
CA HIS A 391 -16.42 -19.15 -0.60
C HIS A 391 -15.15 -18.64 -1.32
N ILE A 392 -14.04 -18.58 -0.58
CA ILE A 392 -12.71 -18.44 -1.19
C ILE A 392 -12.35 -19.78 -1.80
N THR A 393 -12.32 -19.87 -3.13
CA THR A 393 -11.63 -20.98 -3.79
C THR A 393 -10.14 -20.71 -3.67
N ALA A 394 -9.47 -21.39 -2.73
CA ALA A 394 -8.03 -21.30 -2.55
C ALA A 394 -7.32 -21.75 -3.84
N GLY A 395 -6.79 -20.78 -4.60
CA GLY A 395 -5.80 -21.04 -5.63
C GLY A 395 -4.55 -21.61 -4.96
N ARG A 396 -4.32 -22.90 -5.14
CA ARG A 396 -3.11 -23.61 -4.69
C ARG A 396 -1.86 -22.90 -5.20
N LEU A 397 -1.07 -22.36 -4.28
CA LEU A 397 0.37 -22.19 -4.46
C LEU A 397 1.01 -23.59 -4.39
N TYR A 398 1.31 -24.18 -5.54
CA TYR A 398 2.30 -25.27 -5.61
C TYR A 398 3.47 -24.83 -6.48
N GLY A 399 4.66 -25.04 -5.94
CA GLY A 399 5.93 -24.65 -6.50
C GLY A 399 6.38 -25.52 -7.67
N LEU A 400 7.48 -25.01 -8.23
CA LEU A 400 8.53 -25.65 -9.00
C LEU A 400 8.60 -27.19 -8.80
N ASP A 401 8.31 -27.95 -9.85
CA ASP A 401 9.24 -28.93 -10.44
C ASP A 401 8.66 -29.54 -11.73
N GLN A 402 9.58 -29.97 -12.60
CA GLN A 402 9.37 -30.41 -13.98
C GLN A 402 8.55 -31.70 -14.09
N GLU A 403 7.66 -31.79 -15.09
CA GLU A 403 7.65 -32.86 -16.10
C GLU A 403 6.56 -32.61 -17.16
N SER A 404 6.88 -33.00 -18.40
CA SER A 404 6.26 -32.64 -19.68
C SER A 404 5.19 -33.64 -20.15
N ILE A 405 3.96 -33.20 -20.47
CA ILE A 405 2.97 -33.93 -21.32
C ILE A 405 2.03 -32.89 -22.01
N PRO A 406 1.46 -33.09 -23.23
CA PRO A 406 1.64 -32.21 -24.38
C PRO A 406 0.49 -31.21 -24.64
N TYR A 407 0.84 -30.18 -25.39
CA TYR A 407 0.00 -29.08 -25.85
C TYR A 407 -1.09 -29.56 -26.82
N ARG A 408 -2.37 -29.29 -26.51
CA ARG A 408 -3.48 -29.31 -27.49
C ARG A 408 -3.87 -27.87 -27.81
N ASN A 409 -3.71 -27.52 -29.08
CA ASN A 409 -4.03 -26.22 -29.68
C ASN A 409 -5.52 -25.89 -29.55
N GLU A 410 -5.84 -24.87 -28.77
CA GLU A 410 -6.98 -23.97 -29.05
C GLU A 410 -6.50 -22.53 -28.86
N GLN A 411 -6.66 -21.72 -29.89
CA GLN A 411 -6.19 -20.34 -29.99
C GLN A 411 -6.89 -19.44 -28.94
N PRO A 412 -6.14 -18.62 -28.17
CA PRO A 412 -6.74 -17.49 -27.45
C PRO A 412 -6.76 -16.24 -28.33
N ASP A 413 -7.96 -15.67 -28.49
CA ASP A 413 -8.20 -14.34 -29.06
C ASP A 413 -7.36 -13.30 -28.29
N ARG A 414 -6.31 -12.79 -28.94
CA ARG A 414 -5.47 -11.71 -28.43
C ARG A 414 -6.18 -10.38 -28.65
N ARG A 415 -7.08 -10.01 -27.74
CA ARG A 415 -7.56 -8.63 -27.61
C ARG A 415 -7.67 -8.24 -26.13
N PHE A 416 -6.65 -7.47 -25.72
CA PHE A 416 -6.52 -6.56 -24.57
C PHE A 416 -6.82 -7.08 -23.16
#